data_AF-A0A1I7YED7-F1
#
_entry.id   AF-A0A1I7YED7-F1
#
_cell.length_a   1.000
_cell.length_b   1.000
_cell.length_c   1.000
_cell.angle_alpha   90.00
_cell.angle_beta   90.00
_cell.angle_gamma   90.00
#
_symmetry.space_group_name_H-M   'P 1'
#
loop_
_entity.id
_entity.type
_entity.pdbx_description
1 polymer ?
#
loop_
_entity_poly.entity_id
_entity_poly.type
_entity_poly.pdbx_seq_one_letter_code
_entity_poly.pdbx_strand_id
1 'polypeptide(L)' 'MTESRNDSPCSSCPTNMFWRAAGLNYVRYSKIAAEVTRKCTQASKAPKKGEATLKVTAWEAGKPKKIE' A
#
# COMPACT_ATOMS: atom_id res chain seq x y z
N MET A 1 10.93 6.16 16.11
CA MET A 1 11.48 6.92 14.96
C MET A 1 12.68 6.12 14.46
N THR A 2 12.50 5.39 13.36
CA THR A 2 13.49 4.65 12.54
C THR A 2 14.60 3.89 13.28
N GLU A 3 14.38 2.58 13.48
CA GLU A 3 15.43 1.64 13.87
C GLU A 3 16.38 1.43 12.67
N SER A 4 17.54 2.06 12.76
CA SER A 4 18.71 1.80 11.93
C SER A 4 19.27 0.42 12.28
N ARG A 5 18.89 -0.63 11.55
CA ARG A 5 19.72 -1.82 11.40
C ARG A 5 20.47 -1.71 10.07
N ASN A 6 21.76 -1.44 10.21
CA ASN A 6 22.75 -1.51 9.15
C ASN A 6 22.89 -2.97 8.71
N ASP A 7 22.16 -3.37 7.67
CA ASP A 7 22.60 -4.46 6.79
C ASP A 7 23.32 -3.81 5.62
N SER A 8 24.61 -4.12 5.45
CA SER A 8 25.45 -3.61 4.38
C SER A 8 24.78 -3.84 3.01
N PRO A 9 24.71 -2.84 2.11
CA PRO A 9 24.13 -3.05 0.79
C PRO A 9 25.09 -3.91 -0.02
N CYS A 10 24.62 -5.07 -0.48
CA CYS A 10 25.18 -5.69 -1.68
C CYS A 10 25.21 -4.60 -2.76
N SER A 11 26.40 -4.27 -3.27
CA SER A 11 26.67 -3.12 -4.14
C SER A 11 25.92 -3.12 -5.48
N SER A 12 25.15 -4.17 -5.77
CA SER A 12 24.30 -4.30 -6.95
C SER A 12 22.79 -4.36 -6.65
N CYS A 13 22.37 -4.35 -5.39
CA CYS A 13 20.95 -4.40 -5.03
C CYS A 13 20.41 -2.97 -4.89
N PRO A 14 19.34 -2.59 -5.60
CA PRO A 14 18.75 -1.28 -5.41
C PRO A 14 18.36 -1.12 -3.94
N THR A 15 18.65 0.04 -3.35
CA THR A 15 18.21 0.46 -2.01
C THR A 15 16.69 0.73 -1.98
N ASN A 16 15.94 0.03 -2.82
CA ASN A 16 14.51 0.14 -2.88
C ASN A 16 13.94 -0.57 -1.65
N MET A 17 13.10 0.16 -0.92
CA MET A 17 12.36 -0.42 0.18
C MET A 17 11.59 -1.64 -0.31
N PHE A 18 11.47 -2.70 0.51
CA PHE A 18 10.80 -3.95 0.13
C PHE A 18 9.41 -3.74 -0.52
N TRP A 19 8.63 -2.80 0.01
CA TRP A 19 7.32 -2.45 -0.52
C TRP A 19 7.37 -1.76 -1.90
N ARG A 20 8.47 -1.08 -2.24
CA ARG A 20 8.72 -0.53 -3.59
C ARG A 20 9.10 -1.63 -4.58
N ALA A 21 9.88 -2.63 -4.17
CA ALA A 21 10.15 -3.80 -5.00
C ALA A 21 8.86 -4.59 -5.31
N ALA A 22 7.91 -4.62 -4.37
CA ALA A 22 6.58 -5.21 -4.54
C ALA A 22 5.58 -4.35 -5.36
N GLY A 23 6.02 -3.24 -5.94
CA GLY A 23 5.16 -2.35 -6.74
C GLY A 23 4.09 -1.60 -5.94
N LEU A 24 4.21 -1.52 -4.61
CA LEU A 24 3.27 -0.77 -3.78
C LEU A 24 3.64 0.71 -3.76
N ASN A 25 2.65 1.58 -3.97
CA ASN A 25 2.79 2.99 -3.66
C ASN A 25 2.81 3.19 -2.12
N TYR A 26 3.47 4.25 -1.65
CA TYR A 26 3.56 4.60 -0.22
C TYR A 26 2.18 4.71 0.43
N VAL A 27 1.22 5.33 -0.26
CA VAL A 27 -0.17 5.47 0.20
C VAL A 27 -0.86 4.12 0.37
N ARG A 28 -0.55 3.13 -0.48
CA ARG A 28 -1.11 1.78 -0.36
C ARG A 28 -0.45 1.02 0.79
N TYR A 29 0.87 1.14 0.93
CA TYR A 29 1.63 0.56 2.03
C TYR A 29 1.14 1.05 3.40
N SER A 30 1.02 2.37 3.60
CA SER A 30 0.59 2.93 4.89
C SER A 30 -0.85 2.60 5.26
N LYS A 31 -1.75 2.47 4.26
CA LYS A 31 -3.12 1.99 4.47
C LYS A 31 -3.15 0.57 5.03
N ILE A 32 -2.38 -0.35 4.42
CA ILE A 32 -2.29 -1.75 4.86
C ILE A 32 -1.74 -1.81 6.29
N ALA A 33 -0.65 -1.09 6.58
CA ALA A 33 -0.09 -1.03 7.93
C ALA A 33 -1.12 -0.55 8.96
N ALA A 34 -1.87 0.52 8.64
CA ALA A 34 -2.92 1.02 9.53
C ALA A 34 -4.06 0.02 9.74
N GLU A 35 -4.41 -0.79 8.74
CA GLU A 35 -5.40 -1.87 8.89
C GLU A 35 -4.91 -2.98 9.81
N VAL A 36 -3.67 -3.43 9.64
CA VAL A 36 -3.06 -4.46 10.48
C VAL A 36 -2.97 -3.98 11.93
N THR A 37 -2.49 -2.75 12.16
CA THR A 37 -2.40 -2.16 13.50
C THR A 37 -3.77 -2.08 14.19
N ARG A 38 -4.83 -1.75 13.45
CA ARG A 38 -6.21 -1.74 13.98
C ARG A 38 -6.72 -3.13 14.36
N LYS A 39 -6.33 -4.17 13.63
CA LYS A 39 -6.71 -5.57 13.96
C LYS A 39 -6.00 -6.09 15.20
N CYS A 40 -4.77 -5.64 15.43
CA CYS A 40 -3.93 -6.11 16.54
C CYS A 40 -4.17 -5.36 17.86
N THR A 41 -4.81 -4.18 17.84
CA THR A 41 -5.12 -3.44 19.07
C THR A 41 -6.49 -3.83 19.62
N GLN A 42 -6.57 -4.18 20.91
CA GLN A 42 -7.82 -4.49 21.61
C GLN A 42 -8.65 -3.25 21.98
N ALA A 43 -8.15 -2.04 21.70
CA ALA A 43 -8.87 -0.80 21.93
C ALA A 43 -9.97 -0.59 20.85
N SER A 44 -11.14 -1.14 21.16
CA SER A 44 -12.49 -0.73 20.75
C SER A 44 -12.70 -0.22 19.31
N LYS A 45 -13.27 -1.10 18.47
CA LYS A 45 -14.20 -0.73 17.38
C LYS A 45 -13.76 0.48 16.54
N ALA A 46 -12.54 0.47 16.00
CA ALA A 46 -12.25 1.39 14.90
C ALA A 46 -13.23 1.03 13.76
N PRO A 47 -14.11 1.94 13.31
CA PRO A 47 -15.09 1.63 12.28
C PRO A 47 -14.37 1.06 11.08
N LYS A 48 -14.82 -0.11 10.59
CA LYS A 48 -14.34 -0.67 9.32
C LYS A 48 -14.49 0.45 8.30
N LYS A 49 -13.37 1.00 7.84
CA LYS A 49 -13.41 2.01 6.77
C LYS A 49 -14.10 1.32 5.60
N GLY A 50 -15.23 1.88 5.17
CA GLY A 50 -16.05 1.29 4.11
C GLY A 50 -15.19 0.90 2.91
N GLU A 51 -15.48 -0.26 2.33
CA GLU A 51 -14.83 -0.69 1.10
C GLU A 51 -14.92 0.44 0.08
N ALA A 52 -13.82 0.69 -0.63
CA ALA A 52 -13.81 1.74 -1.63
C ALA A 52 -14.71 1.33 -2.80
N THR A 53 -15.98 1.76 -2.78
CA THR A 53 -16.98 1.54 -3.85
C THR A 53 -16.70 2.42 -5.08
N LEU A 54 -15.43 2.64 -5.41
CA LEU A 54 -15.03 3.44 -6.56
C LEU A 54 -14.90 2.51 -7.77
N LYS A 55 -15.86 2.62 -8.70
CA LYS A 55 -15.75 2.00 -10.01
C LYS A 55 -14.80 2.85 -10.86
N VAL A 56 -13.59 2.38 -11.06
CA VAL A 56 -12.63 3.02 -11.96
C VAL A 56 -12.90 2.52 -13.38
N THR A 57 -13.22 3.42 -14.28
CA THR A 57 -13.37 3.12 -15.71
C THR A 57 -12.21 3.78 -16.44
N ALA A 58 -11.42 3.01 -17.16
CA ALA A 58 -10.36 3.55 -18.02
C ALA A 58 -11.01 4.11 -19.29
N TRP A 59 -10.65 5.32 -19.68
CA TRP A 59 -11.14 5.97 -20.89
C TRP A 59 -10.00 6.07 -21.88
N GLU A 60 -10.20 5.57 -23.09
CA GLU A 60 -9.24 5.66 -24.19
C GLU A 60 -9.98 6.13 -25.44
N ALA A 61 -9.39 7.09 -26.16
CA ALA A 61 -9.98 7.70 -27.37
C ALA A 61 -11.46 8.13 -27.23
N GLY A 62 -11.85 8.66 -26.06
CA GLY A 62 -13.17 9.23 -25.81
C GLY A 62 -14.30 8.23 -25.53
N LYS A 63 -13.99 6.93 -25.40
CA LYS A 63 -14.99 5.90 -25.00
C LYS A 63 -14.54 5.19 -23.72
N PRO A 64 -15.49 4.86 -22.81
CA PRO A 64 -15.17 4.08 -21.62
C PRO A 64 -14.82 2.65 -22.03
N LYS A 65 -13.61 2.21 -21.70
CA LYS A 65 -13.20 0.82 -21.86
C LYS A 65 -13.71 0.03 -20.65
N LYS A 66 -14.44 -1.06 -20.89
CA LYS A 66 -14.70 -2.06 -19.86
C LYS A 66 -13.35 -2.69 -19.51
N ILE A 67 -12.84 -2.39 -18.33
CA ILE A 67 -11.68 -3.11 -17.77
C ILE A 67 -12.22 -4.49 -17.42
N GLU A 68 -11.85 -5.50 -18.21
CA GLU A 68 -12.18 -6.91 -17.98
C GLU A 68 -11.08 -7.58 -17.15
#